data_AF-A0A4S3JL00-F1
#
_entry.id   AF-A0A4S3JL00-F1
#
_cell.length_a   1.000
_cell.length_b   1.000
_cell.length_c   1.000
_cell.angle_alpha   90.00
_cell.angle_beta   90.00
_cell.angle_gamma   90.00
#
_symmetry.space_group_name_H-M   'P 1'
#
loop_
_entity.id
_entity.type
_entity.pdbx_description
1 polymer ?
#
loop_
_entity_poly.entity_id
_entity_poly.type
_entity_poly.pdbx_seq_one_letter_code
_entity_poly.pdbx_strand_id
1 'polypeptide(L)'
;MPVPSAVDPEELSKRLDLLAELRSLPSGLDPALETTLIRGVGFHHAGMTAEERELIAQAYDQGALSVLVATCSLAAGVNLPARRVIINGARMGRELIGPVML
;
A
#
# COMPACT_ATOMS: atom_id res chain seq x y z
N MET A 1 14.20 -1.65 -5.71
CA MET A 1 12.97 -1.24 -6.40
C MET A 1 13.22 -1.35 -7.90
N PRO A 2 12.29 -1.93 -8.69
CA PRO A 2 12.44 -1.93 -10.13
C PRO A 2 12.54 -0.49 -10.65
N VAL A 3 13.44 -0.26 -11.60
CA VAL A 3 13.59 1.04 -12.25
C VAL A 3 12.35 1.34 -13.10
N PRO A 4 11.89 2.59 -13.22
CA PRO A 4 10.69 2.93 -14.00
C PRO A 4 10.71 2.43 -15.45
N SER A 5 11.89 2.28 -16.05
CA SER A 5 12.08 1.74 -17.40
C SER A 5 11.83 0.23 -17.53
N ALA A 6 11.57 -0.46 -16.42
CA ALA A 6 11.26 -1.89 -16.37
C ALA A 6 9.80 -2.17 -15.94
N VAL A 7 8.97 -1.13 -15.81
CA VAL A 7 7.56 -1.25 -15.45
C VAL A 7 6.75 -1.45 -16.74
N ASP A 8 5.82 -2.40 -16.71
CA ASP A 8 4.87 -2.62 -17.80
C ASP A 8 4.07 -1.33 -18.05
N PRO A 9 3.96 -0.85 -19.31
CA PRO A 9 3.13 0.31 -19.65
C PRO A 9 1.70 0.22 -19.11
N GLU A 10 1.12 -0.98 -19.03
CA GLU A 10 -0.22 -1.19 -18.47
C GLU A 10 -0.27 -0.90 -16.96
N GLU A 11 0.74 -1.37 -16.21
CA GLU A 11 0.85 -1.13 -14.78
C GLU A 11 1.07 0.36 -14.48
N LEU A 12 1.87 1.03 -15.32
CA LEU A 12 2.05 2.47 -15.22
C LEU A 12 0.73 3.23 -15.46
N SER A 13 -0.07 2.83 -16.46
CA SER A 13 -1.38 3.43 -16.70
C SER A 13 -2.28 3.33 -15.47
N LYS A 14 -2.41 2.12 -14.89
CA LYS A 14 -3.23 1.89 -13.68
C LYS A 14 -2.80 2.78 -12.51
N ARG A 15 -1.50 3.00 -12.34
CA ARG A 15 -0.96 3.89 -11.29
C ARG A 15 -1.30 5.36 -11.56
N LEU A 16 -1.30 5.80 -12.81
CA LEU A 16 -1.69 7.16 -13.19
C LEU A 16 -3.19 7.40 -12.98
N ASP A 17 -4.02 6.40 -13.28
CA ASP A 17 -5.47 6.45 -13.05
C ASP A 17 -5.76 6.56 -11.54
N LEU A 18 -5.14 5.69 -10.73
CA LEU A 18 -5.22 5.77 -9.27
C LEU A 18 -4.78 7.13 -8.72
N LEU A 19 -3.69 7.70 -9.24
CA LEU A 19 -3.21 9.02 -8.84
C LEU A 19 -4.23 10.12 -9.17
N ALA A 20 -4.88 10.04 -10.32
CA ALA A 20 -5.92 10.98 -10.72
C ALA A 20 -7.14 10.88 -9.79
N GLU A 21 -7.58 9.67 -9.48
CA GLU A 21 -8.69 9.43 -8.55
C GLU A 21 -8.39 9.96 -7.16
N LEU A 22 -7.23 9.63 -6.58
CA LEU A 22 -6.85 10.11 -5.25
C LEU A 22 -6.73 11.64 -5.19
N ARG A 23 -6.20 12.29 -6.23
CA ARG A 23 -6.16 13.77 -6.30
C ARG A 23 -7.54 14.41 -6.39
N SER A 24 -8.54 13.69 -6.87
CA SER A 24 -9.91 14.19 -6.98
C SER A 24 -10.66 14.16 -5.65
N LEU A 25 -10.14 13.42 -4.64
CA LEU A 25 -10.76 13.31 -3.33
C LEU A 25 -10.67 14.63 -2.54
N PRO A 26 -11.67 14.97 -1.70
CA PRO A 26 -11.66 16.19 -0.90
C PRO A 26 -10.52 16.27 0.13
N SER A 27 -9.97 15.12 0.55
CA SER A 27 -8.83 15.05 1.47
C SER A 27 -7.52 15.56 0.87
N GLY A 28 -7.45 15.65 -0.46
CA GLY A 28 -6.21 15.87 -1.18
C GLY A 28 -5.30 14.64 -1.15
N LEU A 29 -4.23 14.67 -1.93
CA LEU A 29 -3.25 13.59 -2.00
C LEU A 29 -2.05 13.88 -1.09
N ASP A 30 -1.72 12.92 -0.22
CA ASP A 30 -0.49 12.97 0.57
C ASP A 30 0.75 12.97 -0.37
N PRO A 31 1.69 13.93 -0.24
CA PRO A 31 2.86 14.01 -1.11
C PRO A 31 3.78 12.77 -1.05
N ALA A 32 3.86 12.10 0.11
CA ALA A 32 4.61 10.86 0.24
C ALA A 32 3.91 9.71 -0.50
N LEU A 33 2.57 9.67 -0.48
CA LEU A 33 1.81 8.70 -1.27
C LEU A 33 2.03 8.94 -2.77
N GLU A 34 1.93 10.18 -3.22
CA GLU A 34 2.15 10.56 -4.62
C GLU A 34 3.47 10.07 -5.19
N THR A 35 4.57 10.31 -4.45
CA THR A 35 5.92 9.95 -4.88
C THR A 35 6.19 8.44 -4.85
N THR A 36 5.43 7.69 -4.06
CA THR A 36 5.59 6.23 -3.90
C THR A 36 4.69 5.45 -4.86
N LEU A 37 3.48 5.93 -5.15
CA LEU A 37 2.53 5.27 -6.05
C LEU A 37 3.08 5.07 -7.46
N ILE A 38 3.80 6.06 -8.01
CA ILE A 38 4.41 5.94 -9.34
C ILE A 38 5.41 4.77 -9.42
N ARG A 39 5.99 4.40 -8.28
CA ARG A 39 6.94 3.28 -8.14
C ARG A 39 6.25 1.96 -7.79
N GLY A 40 4.92 1.93 -7.72
CA GLY A 40 4.14 0.74 -7.36
C GLY A 40 4.10 0.46 -5.86
N VAL A 41 4.29 1.48 -5.02
CA VAL A 41 4.27 1.35 -3.56
C VAL A 41 3.16 2.22 -2.99
N GLY A 42 2.26 1.62 -2.21
CA GLY A 42 1.25 2.35 -1.45
C GLY A 42 1.37 2.09 0.05
N PHE A 43 0.65 2.88 0.83
CA PHE A 43 0.49 2.63 2.25
C PHE A 43 -0.97 2.69 2.69
N HIS A 44 -1.29 2.01 3.79
CA HIS A 44 -2.64 1.91 4.34
C HIS A 44 -2.61 1.99 5.87
N HIS A 45 -3.15 3.06 6.44
CA HIS A 45 -3.26 3.26 7.89
C HIS A 45 -4.58 3.94 8.28
N ALA A 46 -4.89 3.94 9.58
CA ALA A 46 -6.14 4.48 10.13
C ALA A 46 -6.31 6.01 9.99
N GLY A 47 -5.26 6.72 9.59
CA GLY A 47 -5.30 8.17 9.37
C GLY A 47 -5.79 8.57 7.98
N MET A 48 -5.86 7.62 7.05
CA MET A 48 -6.44 7.82 5.72
C MET A 48 -7.97 7.81 5.80
N THR A 49 -8.64 8.42 4.84
CA THR A 49 -10.10 8.33 4.70
C THR A 49 -10.53 6.90 4.34
N ALA A 50 -11.82 6.59 4.48
CA ALA A 50 -12.33 5.28 4.06
C ALA A 50 -12.16 5.06 2.55
N GLU A 51 -12.42 6.10 1.75
CA GLU A 51 -12.29 6.09 0.29
C GLU A 51 -10.84 5.86 -0.14
N GLU A 52 -9.87 6.57 0.46
CA GLU A 52 -8.44 6.37 0.16
C GLU A 52 -8.00 4.94 0.45
N ARG A 53 -8.42 4.38 1.59
CA ARG A 53 -8.09 3.00 1.97
C ARG A 53 -8.66 1.98 1.00
N GLU A 54 -9.88 2.20 0.53
CA GLU A 54 -10.53 1.35 -0.45
C GLU A 54 -9.85 1.41 -1.81
N LEU A 55 -9.52 2.60 -2.32
CA LEU A 55 -8.78 2.76 -3.57
C LEU A 55 -7.41 2.09 -3.53
N ILE A 56 -6.66 2.27 -2.44
CA ILE A 56 -5.34 1.64 -2.28
C ILE A 56 -5.45 0.11 -2.18
N ALA A 57 -6.47 -0.41 -1.48
CA ALA A 57 -6.73 -1.84 -1.39
C ALA A 57 -7.04 -2.43 -2.77
N GLN A 58 -7.96 -1.83 -3.52
CA GLN A 58 -8.32 -2.27 -4.86
C GLN A 58 -7.13 -2.20 -5.82
N ALA A 59 -6.34 -1.13 -5.76
CA ALA A 59 -5.16 -0.99 -6.60
C ALA A 59 -4.08 -2.05 -6.34
N TYR A 60 -3.91 -2.49 -5.08
CA TYR A 60 -3.03 -3.60 -4.76
C TYR A 60 -3.56 -4.93 -5.29
N ASP A 61 -4.86 -5.20 -5.10
CA ASP A 61 -5.50 -6.44 -5.55
C ASP A 61 -5.47 -6.57 -7.09
N GLN A 62 -5.62 -5.46 -7.82
CA GLN A 62 -5.52 -5.39 -9.28
C GLN A 62 -4.08 -5.40 -9.81
N GLY A 63 -3.08 -5.42 -8.92
CA GLY A 63 -1.66 -5.44 -9.28
C GLY A 63 -1.10 -4.11 -9.78
N ALA A 64 -1.80 -2.99 -9.60
CA ALA A 64 -1.25 -1.66 -9.87
C ALA A 64 -0.16 -1.28 -8.85
N LEU A 65 -0.31 -1.77 -7.62
CA LEU A 65 0.69 -1.65 -6.55
C LEU A 65 1.33 -3.01 -6.30
N SER A 66 2.65 -3.09 -6.47
CA SER A 66 3.41 -4.31 -6.19
C SER A 66 3.74 -4.46 -4.70
N VAL A 67 3.74 -3.35 -3.94
CA VAL A 67 4.03 -3.32 -2.50
C VAL A 67 2.99 -2.46 -1.78
N LEU A 68 2.43 -3.01 -0.70
CA LEU A 68 1.56 -2.29 0.22
C LEU A 68 2.17 -2.32 1.62
N VAL A 69 2.37 -1.15 2.22
CA VAL A 69 2.83 -1.00 3.60
C VAL A 69 1.64 -0.66 4.48
N ALA A 70 1.34 -1.47 5.48
CA ALA A 70 0.18 -1.23 6.33
C ALA A 70 0.49 -1.39 7.82
N THR A 71 -0.25 -0.65 8.64
CA THR A 71 -0.32 -0.92 10.07
C THR A 71 -1.27 -2.10 10.35
N CYS A 72 -1.18 -2.67 11.54
CA CYS A 72 -1.96 -3.84 11.97
C CYS A 72 -3.48 -3.70 11.83
N SER A 73 -4.01 -2.48 11.67
CA SER A 73 -5.44 -2.25 11.37
C SER A 73 -5.90 -2.85 10.04
N LEU A 74 -5.00 -3.12 9.08
CA LEU A 74 -5.36 -3.82 7.84
C LEU A 74 -5.81 -5.27 8.11
N ALA A 75 -5.17 -5.95 9.07
CA ALA A 75 -5.41 -7.36 9.38
C ALA A 75 -6.81 -7.62 9.99
N ALA A 76 -7.52 -6.58 10.44
CA ALA A 76 -8.80 -6.70 11.13
C ALA A 76 -10.03 -6.56 10.21
N GLY A 77 -9.87 -6.18 8.93
CA GLY A 77 -11.05 -5.81 8.12
C GLY A 77 -10.96 -5.92 6.61
N VAL A 78 -9.81 -6.27 6.02
CA VAL A 78 -9.66 -6.35 4.55
C VAL A 78 -8.99 -7.66 4.14
N ASN A 79 -9.64 -8.45 3.28
CA ASN A 79 -9.09 -9.68 2.74
C ASN A 79 -8.18 -9.38 1.53
N LEU A 80 -6.94 -8.96 1.82
CA LEU A 80 -5.92 -8.63 0.82
C LEU A 80 -4.83 -9.73 0.82
N PRO A 81 -4.96 -10.77 0.00
CA PRO A 81 -3.95 -11.82 -0.08
C PRO A 81 -2.65 -11.27 -0.68
N ALA A 82 -1.54 -11.47 0.02
CA ALA A 82 -0.21 -11.11 -0.46
C ALA A 82 0.64 -12.35 -0.67
N ARG A 83 1.41 -12.41 -1.77
CA ARG A 83 2.37 -13.51 -2.03
C ARG A 83 3.43 -13.64 -0.93
N ARG A 84 3.81 -12.50 -0.34
CA ARG A 84 4.79 -12.43 0.75
C ARG A 84 4.40 -11.31 1.70
N VAL A 85 4.42 -11.61 2.99
CA VAL A 85 4.23 -10.63 4.07
C VAL A 85 5.55 -10.46 4.80
N ILE A 86 5.96 -9.22 5.04
CA ILE A 86 7.12 -8.87 5.87
C ILE A 86 6.60 -8.14 7.10
N ILE A 87 6.80 -8.72 8.27
CA ILE A 87 6.43 -8.10 9.54
C ILE A 87 7.65 -7.35 10.07
N ASN A 88 7.56 -6.03 10.13
CA ASN A 88 8.64 -5.18 10.65
C ASN A 88 8.36 -4.78 12.11
N GLY A 89 9.32 -5.03 13.00
CA GLY A 89 9.24 -4.60 14.40
C GLY A 89 8.13 -5.26 15.21
N ALA A 90 7.87 -6.56 14.99
CA ALA A 90 6.94 -7.33 15.80
C ALA A 90 7.34 -7.31 17.29
N ARG A 91 6.39 -7.01 18.18
CA ARG A 91 6.62 -6.97 19.63
C ARG A 91 5.52 -7.66 20.40
N MET A 92 5.89 -8.36 21.47
CA MET A 92 4.97 -8.86 22.49
C MET A 92 5.25 -8.09 23.79
N GLY A 93 4.31 -7.23 24.19
CA GLY A 93 4.57 -6.27 25.26
C GLY A 93 5.75 -5.36 24.93
N ARG A 94 6.79 -5.38 25.77
CA ARG A 94 8.01 -4.58 25.55
C ARG A 94 9.10 -5.32 24.77
N GLU A 95 8.92 -6.59 24.47
CA GLU A 95 9.97 -7.43 23.86
C GLU A 95 9.79 -7.54 22.35
N LEU A 96 10.91 -7.58 21.62
CA LEU A 96 10.91 -7.87 20.18
C LEU A 96 10.70 -9.37 19.97
N ILE A 97 9.77 -9.72 19.08
CA ILE A 97 9.50 -11.11 18.73
C ILE A 97 10.53 -11.55 17.70
N GLY A 98 11.30 -12.58 18.04
CA GLY A 98 12.28 -13.19 17.13
C GLY A 98 11.62 -14.09 16.07
N PRO A 99 12.39 -14.57 15.07
CA PRO A 99 11.87 -15.33 13.92
C PRO A 99 11.16 -16.65 14.27
N VAL A 100 11.35 -17.16 15.49
CA VAL A 100 10.82 -18.45 15.96
C VAL A 100 9.37 -18.34 16.48
N MET A 101 8.90 -17.11 16.73
CA MET A 101 7.60 -16.82 17.35
C MET A 101 6.62 -16.08 16.42
N LEU A 102 6.92 -16.01 15.11
CA LEU A 102 6.10 -15.38 14.07
C LEU A 102 5.60 -16.41 13.06
#